data_AF-A0A965JYY2-F1
#
_entry.id   AF-A0A965JYY2-F1
#
_cell.length_a   1.000
_cell.length_b   1.000
_cell.length_c   1.000
_cell.angle_alpha   90.00
_cell.angle_beta   90.00
_cell.angle_gamma   90.00
#
_symmetry.space_group_name_H-M   'P 1'
#
loop_
_entity.id
_entity.type
_entity.pdbx_description
1 polymer ?
#
loop_
_entity_poly.entity_id
_entity_poly.type
_entity_poly.pdbx_seq_one_letter_code
_entity_poly.pdbx_strand_id
1 'polypeptide(L)'
;MEKVRTHKAPSEESPEGASNLVTRLAALFHDIGKPKTRAFTDNGVTFHGHDHVGARMTKKRMTALKYSQQMIDDVSLLVELHLRFHTYAMGWSDAAVRRYVRDAGHLLEELNELTRCDCTTRNKRKAQILDQRMNDLEDRIVELRAQEDLDSQRPALSGDQVMGILNITPSRAVGEAMNF
;
A
#
# COMPACT_ATOMS: atom_id res chain seq x y z
N MET A 1 29.55 12.49 -7.04
CA MET A 1 29.12 12.59 -5.61
C MET A 1 27.63 12.33 -5.56
N GLU A 2 27.27 11.07 -5.37
CA GLU A 2 25.90 10.58 -5.41
C GLU A 2 25.34 10.54 -3.98
N LYS A 3 24.23 11.24 -3.74
CA LYS A 3 23.58 11.26 -2.42
C LYS A 3 22.89 9.91 -2.21
N VAL A 4 23.55 9.02 -1.49
CA VAL A 4 22.95 7.82 -0.89
C VAL A 4 21.73 8.28 -0.09
N ARG A 5 20.53 7.88 -0.53
CA ARG A 5 19.31 8.01 0.26
C ARG A 5 19.45 7.07 1.45
N THR A 6 19.86 7.62 2.59
CA THR A 6 19.86 6.91 3.86
C THR A 6 18.43 6.51 4.19
N HIS A 7 18.19 5.21 4.24
CA HIS A 7 17.00 4.66 4.88
C HIS A 7 16.88 5.26 6.28
N LYS A 8 15.73 5.89 6.55
CA LYS A 8 15.36 6.34 7.88
C LYS A 8 15.40 5.10 8.79
N ALA A 9 16.14 5.20 9.90
CA ALA A 9 16.19 4.15 10.92
C ALA A 9 14.76 3.81 11.38
N PRO A 10 14.50 2.56 11.83
CA PRO A 10 13.21 2.18 12.39
C PRO A 10 12.85 3.17 13.49
N SER A 11 11.76 3.91 13.29
CA SER A 11 11.20 4.77 14.33
C SER A 11 10.80 3.89 15.50
N GLU A 12 11.17 4.33 16.70
CA GLU A 12 10.85 3.77 18.00
C GLU A 12 9.54 2.97 17.99
N GLU A 13 9.63 1.68 18.34
CA GLU A 13 8.50 0.77 18.45
C GLU A 13 7.40 1.44 19.29
N SER A 14 6.30 1.77 18.62
CA SER A 14 5.06 2.15 19.30
C SER A 14 4.59 0.91 20.06
N PRO A 15 4.24 1.04 21.36
CA PRO A 15 3.92 -0.12 22.19
C PRO A 15 2.80 -0.95 21.56
N GLU A 16 2.94 -2.27 21.55
CA GLU A 16 1.95 -3.21 21.02
C GLU A 16 0.54 -2.82 21.50
N GLY A 17 -0.32 -2.41 20.56
CA GLY A 17 -1.71 -2.03 20.80
C GLY A 17 -2.01 -0.52 20.88
N ALA A 18 -1.01 0.37 20.86
CA ALA A 18 -1.25 1.80 20.68
C ALA A 18 -1.42 2.14 19.20
N SER A 19 -2.62 1.96 18.64
CA SER A 19 -2.91 2.43 17.28
C SER A 19 -2.50 3.90 17.15
N ASN A 20 -1.62 4.17 16.19
CA ASN A 20 -1.06 5.48 15.93
C ASN A 20 -2.23 6.48 15.70
N LEU A 21 -2.07 7.72 16.17
CA LEU A 21 -3.08 8.77 16.02
C LEU A 21 -3.55 8.91 14.55
N VAL A 22 -2.65 8.65 13.59
CA VAL A 22 -2.96 8.60 12.15
C VAL A 22 -4.06 7.58 11.85
N THR A 23 -3.90 6.30 12.24
CA THR A 23 -4.92 5.25 12.02
C THR A 23 -6.24 5.63 12.67
N ARG A 24 -6.22 6.17 13.89
CA ARG A 24 -7.44 6.55 14.63
C ARG A 24 -8.20 7.69 13.96
N LEU A 25 -7.48 8.69 13.44
CA LEU A 25 -8.09 9.77 12.68
C LEU A 25 -8.62 9.27 11.33
N ALA A 26 -7.90 8.36 10.65
CA ALA A 26 -8.37 7.75 9.42
C ALA A 26 -9.65 6.94 9.66
N ALA A 27 -9.71 6.13 10.73
CA ALA A 27 -10.90 5.39 11.13
C ALA A 27 -12.09 6.32 11.45
N LEU A 28 -11.84 7.47 12.08
CA LEU A 28 -12.88 8.48 12.32
C LEU A 28 -13.44 9.07 11.01
N PHE A 29 -12.60 9.21 9.98
CA PHE A 29 -12.95 9.90 8.75
C PHE A 29 -13.24 9.01 7.53
N HIS A 30 -12.98 7.70 7.57
CA HIS A 30 -12.99 6.82 6.39
C HIS A 30 -14.26 6.97 5.53
N ASP A 31 -15.42 7.08 6.18
CA ASP A 31 -16.72 7.20 5.54
C ASP A 31 -17.31 8.62 5.49
N ILE A 32 -16.53 9.66 5.82
CA ILE A 32 -17.03 11.04 5.94
C ILE A 32 -17.67 11.57 4.63
N GLY A 33 -17.33 10.99 3.48
CA GLY A 33 -17.87 11.35 2.17
C GLY A 33 -19.29 10.83 1.89
N LYS A 34 -19.75 9.77 2.57
CA LYS A 34 -21.03 9.09 2.27
C LYS A 34 -22.23 10.05 2.17
N PRO A 35 -22.45 10.99 3.12
CA PRO A 35 -23.60 11.89 3.03
C PRO A 35 -23.62 12.76 1.77
N LYS A 36 -22.44 13.11 1.23
CA LYS A 36 -22.33 13.98 0.04
C LYS A 36 -22.43 13.23 -1.28
N THR A 37 -22.19 11.92 -1.29
CA THR A 37 -22.26 11.08 -2.49
C THR A 37 -23.49 10.19 -2.52
N ARG A 38 -24.39 10.34 -1.53
CA ARG A 38 -25.64 9.59 -1.48
C ARG A 38 -26.49 9.88 -2.71
N ALA A 39 -26.77 8.84 -3.48
CA ALA A 39 -27.69 8.87 -4.62
C ALA A 39 -28.81 7.85 -4.45
N PHE A 40 -30.02 8.21 -4.87
CA PHE A 40 -31.15 7.29 -4.97
C PHE A 40 -31.19 6.75 -6.41
N THR A 41 -31.24 5.44 -6.54
CA THR A 41 -31.31 4.71 -7.81
C THR A 41 -32.49 3.74 -7.77
N ASP A 42 -32.87 3.19 -8.92
CA ASP A 42 -33.93 2.17 -9.01
C ASP A 42 -33.60 0.91 -8.18
N ASN A 43 -32.30 0.66 -7.93
CA ASN A 43 -31.80 -0.46 -7.14
C ASN A 43 -31.49 -0.10 -5.67
N GLY A 44 -31.93 1.08 -5.21
CA GLY A 44 -31.74 1.55 -3.83
C GLY A 44 -30.71 2.68 -3.72
N VAL A 45 -30.09 2.81 -2.55
CA VAL A 45 -29.19 3.92 -2.21
C VAL A 45 -27.73 3.54 -2.50
N THR A 46 -27.00 4.41 -3.19
CA THR A 46 -25.57 4.22 -3.50
C THR A 46 -24.72 5.38 -2.97
N PHE A 47 -23.40 5.15 -2.87
CA PHE A 47 -22.40 6.09 -2.34
C PHE A 47 -21.12 6.12 -3.19
N HIS A 48 -21.25 6.06 -4.52
CA HIS A 48 -20.10 5.96 -5.41
C HIS A 48 -19.11 7.12 -5.23
N GLY A 49 -17.81 6.82 -5.16
CA GLY A 49 -16.74 7.81 -5.01
C GLY A 49 -16.68 8.53 -3.65
N HIS A 50 -17.28 7.94 -2.60
CA HIS A 50 -17.27 8.56 -1.27
C HIS A 50 -15.89 8.59 -0.61
N ASP A 51 -15.00 7.68 -1.00
CA ASP A 51 -13.57 7.68 -0.68
C ASP A 51 -12.88 8.97 -1.15
N HIS A 52 -12.96 9.30 -2.45
CA HIS A 52 -12.32 10.51 -2.99
C HIS A 52 -12.96 11.81 -2.46
N VAL A 53 -14.29 11.83 -2.30
CA VAL A 53 -14.98 12.97 -1.68
C VAL A 53 -14.60 13.07 -0.20
N GLY A 54 -14.50 11.94 0.49
CA GLY A 54 -14.09 11.80 1.88
C GLY A 54 -12.70 12.37 2.11
N ALA A 55 -11.71 11.96 1.32
CA ALA A 55 -10.34 12.47 1.39
C ALA A 55 -10.26 14.00 1.28
N ARG A 56 -10.99 14.60 0.31
CA ARG A 56 -11.08 16.07 0.18
C ARG A 56 -11.73 16.73 1.40
N MET A 57 -12.75 16.10 1.98
CA MET A 57 -13.40 16.60 3.19
C MET A 57 -12.48 16.51 4.41
N THR A 58 -11.79 15.38 4.59
CA THR A 58 -10.77 15.15 5.63
C THR A 58 -9.69 16.22 5.58
N LYS A 59 -9.09 16.45 4.39
CA LYS A 59 -8.09 17.50 4.18
C LYS A 59 -8.59 18.87 4.64
N LYS A 60 -9.79 19.26 4.23
CA LYS A 60 -10.42 20.53 4.63
C LYS A 60 -10.64 20.62 6.14
N ARG A 61 -11.11 19.56 6.78
CA ARG A 61 -11.41 19.54 8.22
C ARG A 61 -10.14 19.59 9.06
N MET A 62 -9.14 18.78 8.74
CA MET A 62 -7.89 18.75 9.48
C MET A 62 -7.07 20.03 9.30
N THR A 63 -7.14 20.66 8.12
CA THR A 63 -6.57 22.01 7.90
C THR A 63 -7.21 23.04 8.84
N ALA A 64 -8.54 23.05 8.95
CA ALA A 64 -9.24 23.97 9.86
C ALA A 64 -8.92 23.71 11.35
N LEU A 65 -8.65 22.45 11.70
CA LEU A 65 -8.22 22.02 13.03
C LEU A 65 -6.71 22.24 13.28
N LYS A 66 -5.97 22.78 12.29
CA LYS A 66 -4.55 23.12 12.39
C LYS A 66 -3.62 21.94 12.66
N TYR A 67 -3.94 20.75 12.14
CA TYR A 67 -3.00 19.63 12.11
C TYR A 67 -1.79 19.93 11.20
N SER A 68 -0.68 19.22 11.40
CA SER A 68 0.49 19.34 10.54
C SER A 68 0.19 18.87 9.12
N GLN A 69 0.88 19.44 8.13
CA GLN A 69 0.68 19.09 6.72
C GLN A 69 0.89 17.59 6.46
N GLN A 70 1.92 16.99 7.09
CA GLN A 70 2.18 15.55 7.02
C GLN A 70 0.98 14.72 7.49
N MET A 71 0.42 15.03 8.67
CA MET A 71 -0.71 14.28 9.21
C MET A 71 -1.98 14.47 8.37
N ILE A 72 -2.18 15.66 7.81
CA ILE A 72 -3.29 15.93 6.88
C ILE A 72 -3.18 15.04 5.65
N ASP A 73 -1.99 14.99 5.04
CA ASP A 73 -1.78 14.21 3.81
C ASP A 73 -1.87 12.70 4.10
N ASP A 74 -1.28 12.22 5.20
CA ASP A 74 -1.32 10.80 5.59
C ASP A 74 -2.76 10.32 5.86
N VAL A 75 -3.51 11.04 6.70
CA VAL A 75 -4.88 10.66 7.04
C VAL A 75 -5.79 10.79 5.81
N SER A 76 -5.60 11.81 4.97
CA SER A 76 -6.41 11.96 3.75
C SER A 76 -6.14 10.84 2.74
N LEU A 77 -4.88 10.39 2.61
CA LEU A 77 -4.51 9.27 1.75
C LEU A 77 -5.13 7.95 2.25
N LEU A 78 -5.07 7.67 3.56
CA LEU A 78 -5.73 6.50 4.14
C LEU A 78 -7.25 6.50 3.89
N VAL A 79 -7.90 7.66 4.05
CA VAL A 79 -9.33 7.82 3.73
C VAL A 79 -9.60 7.63 2.23
N GLU A 80 -8.69 8.01 1.34
CA GLU A 80 -8.85 7.76 -0.10
C GLU A 80 -8.73 6.27 -0.44
N LEU A 81 -7.83 5.54 0.24
CA LEU A 81 -7.52 4.16 -0.08
C LEU A 81 -8.37 3.12 0.67
N HIS A 82 -9.19 3.53 1.65
CA HIS A 82 -9.82 2.60 2.59
C HIS A 82 -10.70 1.51 1.93
N LEU A 83 -11.33 1.78 0.79
CA LEU A 83 -12.16 0.78 0.10
C LEU A 83 -11.37 -0.23 -0.72
N ARG A 84 -10.09 0.05 -0.96
CA ARG A 84 -9.32 -0.60 -2.02
C ARG A 84 -9.22 -2.10 -1.78
N PHE A 85 -8.96 -2.51 -0.55
CA PHE A 85 -8.88 -3.91 -0.15
C PHE A 85 -10.17 -4.70 -0.42
N HIS A 86 -11.36 -4.09 -0.37
CA HIS A 86 -12.61 -4.84 -0.52
C HIS A 86 -12.74 -5.57 -1.87
N THR A 87 -11.98 -5.15 -2.88
CA THR A 87 -11.93 -5.83 -4.18
C THR A 87 -10.99 -7.05 -4.21
N TYR A 88 -10.17 -7.27 -3.18
CA TYR A 88 -9.21 -8.38 -3.09
C TYR A 88 -9.91 -9.75 -3.15
N ALA A 89 -11.12 -9.85 -2.59
CA ALA A 89 -11.94 -11.05 -2.63
C ALA A 89 -12.26 -11.56 -4.04
N MET A 90 -12.12 -10.72 -5.07
CA MET A 90 -12.31 -11.09 -6.48
C MET A 90 -11.05 -11.71 -7.11
N GLY A 91 -9.96 -11.83 -6.35
CA GLY A 91 -8.65 -12.27 -6.82
C GLY A 91 -7.86 -11.10 -7.42
N TRP A 92 -6.68 -10.82 -6.87
CA TRP A 92 -5.76 -9.80 -7.39
C TRP A 92 -4.56 -10.45 -8.08
N SER A 93 -4.10 -9.83 -9.16
CA SER A 93 -2.81 -10.15 -9.76
C SER A 93 -1.68 -9.49 -8.97
N ASP A 94 -0.45 -9.98 -9.16
CA ASP A 94 0.75 -9.36 -8.56
C ASP A 94 0.91 -7.89 -8.94
N ALA A 95 0.50 -7.53 -10.15
CA ALA A 95 0.49 -6.12 -10.58
C ALA A 95 -0.49 -5.29 -9.73
N ALA A 96 -1.64 -5.85 -9.34
CA ALA A 96 -2.58 -5.18 -8.45
C ALA A 96 -2.05 -5.10 -7.01
N VAL A 97 -1.39 -6.15 -6.51
CA VAL A 97 -0.73 -6.14 -5.19
C VAL A 97 0.41 -5.10 -5.14
N ARG A 98 1.28 -5.05 -6.16
CA ARG A 98 2.29 -3.99 -6.29
C ARG A 98 1.67 -2.60 -6.33
N ARG A 99 0.56 -2.44 -7.06
CA ARG A 99 -0.19 -1.17 -7.07
C ARG A 99 -0.76 -0.85 -5.70
N TYR A 100 -1.19 -1.85 -4.93
CA TYR A 100 -1.65 -1.70 -3.55
C TYR A 100 -0.57 -1.08 -2.68
N VAL A 101 0.57 -1.76 -2.60
CA VAL A 101 1.76 -1.35 -1.85
C VAL A 101 2.25 0.04 -2.26
N ARG A 102 2.39 0.28 -3.57
CA ARG A 102 2.94 1.54 -4.06
C ARG A 102 2.07 2.75 -3.72
N ASP A 103 0.75 2.65 -3.90
CA ASP A 103 -0.11 3.81 -3.64
C ASP A 103 -0.26 4.06 -2.12
N ALA A 104 -0.15 3.02 -1.27
CA ALA A 104 -0.12 3.18 0.18
C ALA A 104 1.23 3.72 0.69
N GLY A 105 2.34 3.38 0.03
CA GLY A 105 3.68 3.88 0.34
C GLY A 105 4.10 3.54 1.77
N HIS A 106 4.48 4.56 2.56
CA HIS A 106 4.87 4.38 3.95
C HIS A 106 3.70 4.10 4.90
N LEU A 107 2.46 4.20 4.43
CA LEU A 107 1.23 4.00 5.23
C LEU A 107 0.61 2.61 5.02
N LEU A 108 1.37 1.66 4.47
CA LEU A 108 0.86 0.33 4.15
C LEU A 108 0.33 -0.40 5.40
N GLU A 109 1.08 -0.31 6.50
CA GLU A 109 0.70 -0.94 7.77
C GLU A 109 -0.57 -0.31 8.34
N GLU A 110 -0.66 1.03 8.37
CA GLU A 110 -1.86 1.74 8.81
C GLU A 110 -3.07 1.46 7.91
N LEU A 111 -2.89 1.28 6.61
CA LEU A 111 -3.98 0.94 5.69
C LEU A 111 -4.52 -0.47 5.94
N ASN A 112 -3.63 -1.44 6.20
CA ASN A 112 -4.03 -2.79 6.57
C ASN A 112 -4.74 -2.80 7.94
N GLU A 113 -4.21 -2.08 8.93
CA GLU A 113 -4.84 -1.93 10.24
C GLU A 113 -6.23 -1.30 10.13
N LEU A 114 -6.36 -0.19 9.40
CA LEU A 114 -7.64 0.49 9.14
C LEU A 114 -8.67 -0.46 8.56
N THR A 115 -8.27 -1.29 7.60
CA THR A 115 -9.15 -2.28 6.96
C THR A 115 -9.60 -3.36 7.95
N ARG A 116 -8.73 -3.84 8.84
CA ARG A 116 -9.10 -4.79 9.90
C ARG A 116 -10.08 -4.15 10.88
N CYS A 117 -9.89 -2.87 11.24
CA CYS A 117 -10.79 -2.12 12.11
C CYS A 117 -12.17 -1.84 11.50
N ASP A 118 -12.27 -1.69 10.18
CA ASP A 118 -13.55 -1.49 9.48
C ASP A 118 -14.44 -2.75 9.45
N CYS A 119 -13.95 -3.88 9.97
CA CYS A 119 -14.75 -5.08 10.15
C CYS A 119 -15.88 -4.87 11.19
N THR A 120 -17.00 -4.29 10.75
CA THR A 120 -18.16 -3.98 11.60
C THR A 120 -19.07 -5.18 11.86
N THR A 121 -18.80 -6.33 11.24
CA THR A 121 -19.64 -7.53 11.33
C THR A 121 -19.46 -8.26 12.66
N ARG A 122 -20.58 -8.52 13.37
CA ARG A 122 -20.60 -9.43 14.53
C ARG A 122 -20.53 -10.91 14.16
N ASN A 123 -20.69 -11.25 12.88
CA ASN A 123 -20.60 -12.62 12.41
C ASN A 123 -19.14 -13.08 12.38
N LYS A 124 -18.78 -13.97 13.32
CA LYS A 124 -17.43 -14.53 13.47
C LYS A 124 -16.87 -15.12 12.18
N ARG A 125 -17.69 -15.84 11.40
CA ARG A 125 -17.26 -16.45 10.14
C ARG A 125 -16.90 -15.39 9.10
N LYS A 126 -17.69 -14.32 8.98
CA LYS A 126 -17.38 -13.21 8.06
C LYS A 126 -16.10 -12.48 8.48
N ALA A 127 -15.92 -12.25 9.79
CA ALA A 127 -14.71 -11.65 10.32
C ALA A 127 -13.47 -12.50 10.02
N GLN A 128 -13.54 -13.82 10.27
CA GLN A 128 -12.46 -14.77 9.94
C GLN A 128 -12.10 -14.79 8.45
N ILE A 129 -13.10 -14.72 7.55
CA ILE A 129 -12.85 -14.67 6.11
C ILE A 129 -12.11 -13.38 5.73
N LEU A 130 -12.48 -12.23 6.32
CA LEU A 130 -11.80 -10.97 6.08
C LEU A 130 -10.35 -11.03 6.59
N ASP A 131 -10.16 -11.56 7.79
CA ASP A 131 -8.85 -11.68 8.43
C ASP A 131 -7.92 -12.59 7.63
N GLN A 132 -8.40 -13.76 7.20
CA GLN A 132 -7.63 -14.66 6.33
C GLN A 132 -7.22 -13.98 5.02
N ARG A 133 -8.14 -13.25 4.38
CA ARG A 133 -7.83 -12.52 3.14
C ARG A 133 -6.77 -11.44 3.35
N MET A 134 -6.78 -10.79 4.51
CA MET A 134 -5.75 -9.79 4.82
C MET A 134 -4.40 -10.46 5.04
N ASN A 135 -4.36 -11.60 5.75
CA ASN A 135 -3.15 -12.39 5.92
C ASN A 135 -2.61 -12.87 4.57
N ASP A 136 -3.48 -13.40 3.68
CA ASP A 136 -3.08 -13.82 2.34
C ASP A 136 -2.46 -12.66 1.52
N LEU A 137 -3.01 -11.44 1.66
CA LEU A 137 -2.46 -10.26 1.00
C LEU A 137 -1.08 -9.88 1.57
N GLU A 138 -0.94 -9.89 2.89
CA GLU A 138 0.33 -9.60 3.58
C GLU A 138 1.42 -10.60 3.20
N ASP A 139 1.10 -11.90 3.20
CA ASP A 139 1.98 -12.96 2.74
C ASP A 139 2.41 -12.72 1.29
N ARG A 140 1.45 -12.41 0.41
CA ARG A 140 1.76 -12.13 -1.00
C ARG A 140 2.65 -10.91 -1.18
N ILE A 141 2.51 -9.88 -0.36
CA ILE A 141 3.39 -8.70 -0.38
C ILE A 141 4.82 -9.10 0.00
N VAL A 142 4.99 -9.94 1.02
CA VAL A 142 6.30 -10.43 1.46
C VAL A 142 6.96 -11.26 0.37
N GLU A 143 6.23 -12.21 -0.23
CA GLU A 143 6.73 -13.04 -1.34
C GLU A 143 7.21 -12.19 -2.52
N LEU A 144 6.42 -11.19 -2.94
CA LEU A 144 6.78 -10.32 -4.05
C LEU A 144 8.01 -9.47 -3.74
N ARG A 145 8.13 -8.95 -2.52
CA ARG A 145 9.33 -8.20 -2.11
C ARG A 145 10.57 -9.09 -2.11
N ALA A 146 10.47 -10.31 -1.60
CA ALA A 146 11.58 -11.25 -1.61
C ALA A 146 12.02 -11.62 -3.04
N GLN A 147 11.07 -11.83 -3.95
CA GLN A 147 11.37 -12.06 -5.36
C GLN A 147 12.05 -10.84 -6.00
N GLU A 148 11.55 -9.64 -5.74
CA GLU A 148 12.13 -8.40 -6.25
C GLU A 148 13.54 -8.16 -5.71
N ASP A 149 13.79 -8.47 -4.43
CA ASP A 149 15.12 -8.39 -3.84
C ASP A 149 16.09 -9.36 -4.51
N LEU A 150 15.66 -10.61 -4.76
CA LEU A 150 16.44 -11.60 -5.52
C LEU A 150 16.71 -11.15 -6.96
N ASP A 151 15.70 -10.66 -7.66
CA ASP A 151 15.82 -10.18 -9.05
C ASP A 151 16.70 -8.92 -9.14
N SER A 152 16.75 -8.11 -8.08
CA SER A 152 17.58 -6.90 -8.00
C SER A 152 19.07 -7.20 -7.72
N GLN A 153 19.40 -8.43 -7.32
CA GLN A 153 20.78 -8.84 -7.15
C GLN A 153 21.48 -8.75 -8.51
N ARG A 154 22.40 -7.80 -8.61
CA ARG A 154 23.17 -7.60 -9.84
C ARG A 154 23.98 -8.87 -10.13
N PRO A 155 24.14 -9.25 -11.41
CA PRO A 155 25.06 -10.30 -11.79
C PRO A 155 26.44 -10.07 -11.15
N ALA A 156 27.06 -11.14 -10.66
CA ALA A 156 28.36 -11.08 -9.97
C ALA A 156 29.48 -10.54 -10.88
N LEU A 157 29.26 -10.56 -12.20
CA LEU A 157 30.15 -10.03 -13.22
C LEU A 157 29.46 -8.89 -13.97
N SER A 158 30.16 -7.81 -14.22
CA SER A 158 29.74 -6.78 -15.18
C SER A 158 29.96 -7.27 -16.61
N GLY A 159 29.28 -6.64 -17.58
CA GLY A 159 29.52 -6.93 -19.00
C GLY A 159 30.98 -6.75 -19.41
N ASP A 160 31.69 -5.80 -18.80
CA ASP A 160 33.13 -5.58 -19.03
C ASP A 160 33.99 -6.73 -18.48
N GLN A 161 33.62 -7.28 -17.32
CA GLN A 161 34.29 -8.45 -16.76
C GLN A 161 34.04 -9.71 -17.60
N VAL A 162 32.82 -9.89 -18.11
CA VAL A 162 32.49 -10.98 -19.05
C VAL A 162 33.29 -10.84 -20.34
N MET A 163 33.39 -9.63 -20.91
CA MET A 163 34.21 -9.36 -22.09
C MET A 163 35.69 -9.66 -21.84
N GLY A 164 36.22 -9.28 -20.67
CA GLY A 164 37.61 -9.54 -20.30
C GLY A 164 37.94 -11.02 -20.07
N ILE A 165 37.03 -11.78 -19.46
CA ILE A 165 37.23 -13.23 -19.19
C ILE A 165 37.08 -14.05 -20.47
N LEU A 166 36.06 -13.76 -21.28
CA LEU A 166 35.75 -14.52 -22.49
C LEU A 166 36.50 -14.00 -23.73
N ASN A 167 37.23 -12.89 -23.61
CA ASN A 167 37.93 -12.20 -24.69
C ASN A 167 37.01 -11.92 -25.90
N ILE A 168 35.81 -11.44 -25.62
CA ILE A 168 34.79 -11.08 -26.62
C ILE A 168 34.54 -9.58 -26.62
N THR A 169 34.22 -9.03 -27.79
CA THR A 169 33.84 -7.62 -27.95
C THR A 169 32.35 -7.42 -27.68
N PRO A 170 31.88 -6.16 -27.48
CA PRO A 170 30.47 -5.87 -27.24
C PRO A 170 29.58 -6.48 -28.33
N SER A 171 28.76 -7.46 -27.95
CA SER A 171 27.95 -8.24 -28.87
C SER A 171 26.77 -8.90 -28.16
N ARG A 172 25.83 -9.47 -28.92
CA ARG A 172 24.70 -10.25 -28.39
C ARG A 172 25.15 -11.39 -27.46
N ALA A 173 26.31 -11.99 -27.73
CA ALA A 173 26.87 -13.06 -26.92
C ALA A 173 27.22 -12.61 -25.48
N VAL A 174 27.59 -11.33 -25.28
CA VAL A 174 27.80 -10.76 -23.93
C VAL A 174 26.48 -10.73 -23.16
N GLY A 175 25.39 -10.33 -23.81
CA GLY A 175 24.06 -10.33 -23.19
C GLY A 175 23.56 -11.74 -22.87
N GLU A 176 23.81 -12.71 -23.75
CA GLU A 176 23.48 -14.12 -23.50
C GLU A 176 24.28 -14.70 -22.32
N ALA A 177 25.58 -14.38 -22.21
CA ALA A 177 26.43 -14.80 -21.10
C ALA A 177 26.07 -14.14 -19.75
N MET A 178 25.54 -12.91 -19.77
CA MET A 178 25.06 -12.21 -18.57
C MET A 178 23.71 -12.73 -18.06
N ASN A 179 22.99 -13.50 -18.88
CA ASN A 179 21.67 -14.06 -18.57
C ASN A 179 21.72 -15.55 -18.19
N PHE A 180 22.92 -16.15 -18.10
CA PHE A 180 23.16 -17.55 -17.73
C PHE A 180 23.47 -17.67 -16.25
#